data_AF-A0A9R0YLJ8-F1
#
_entry.id   AF-A0A9R0YLJ8-F1
#
_cell.length_a   1.000
_cell.length_b   1.000
_cell.length_c   1.000
_cell.angle_alpha   90.00
_cell.angle_beta   90.00
_cell.angle_gamma   90.00
#
_symmetry.space_group_name_H-M   'P 1'
#
loop_
_entity.id
_entity.type
_entity.pdbx_description
1 polymer ?
#
loop_
_entity_poly.entity_id
_entity_poly.type
_entity_poly.pdbx_seq_one_letter_code
_entity_poly.pdbx_strand_id
1 'polypeptide(L)'
;MARQFSCDKCRELFSGDFNSPFEGILCANHAGLEDFLMGSSYSSLPIFIGLSSIGSMGFLRNPKAFLMVIKAVIESTDYRFILFSSGYQPLDSAIRSVASLAVESSVEAPALSNDSTLLFNNRLFCLSGSIPYSWLFPKCAAAIHHAGR
;
A
#
# COMPACT_ATOMS: atom_id res chain seq x y z
N MET A 1 -12.78 -16.16 -7.94
CA MET A 1 -11.45 -15.66 -8.35
C MET A 1 -11.19 -14.37 -7.60
N ALA A 2 -10.21 -14.35 -6.69
CA ALA A 2 -9.83 -13.11 -6.00
C ALA A 2 -9.31 -12.12 -7.05
N ARG A 3 -9.83 -10.89 -7.04
CA ARG A 3 -9.42 -9.82 -7.95
C ARG A 3 -7.94 -9.51 -7.68
N GLN A 4 -7.03 -10.01 -8.52
CA GLN A 4 -5.58 -9.85 -8.31
C GLN A 4 -5.11 -8.42 -8.63
N PHE A 5 -5.83 -7.72 -9.50
CA PHE A 5 -5.51 -6.37 -9.96
C PHE A 5 -6.70 -5.44 -9.79
N SER A 6 -6.45 -4.27 -9.21
CA SER A 6 -7.43 -3.16 -9.23
C SER A 6 -7.31 -2.27 -10.48
N CYS A 7 -6.33 -2.51 -11.35
CA CYS A 7 -6.06 -1.69 -12.53
C CYS A 7 -5.86 -2.53 -13.78
N ASP A 8 -6.62 -2.22 -14.83
CA ASP A 8 -6.56 -2.93 -16.12
C ASP A 8 -5.20 -2.77 -16.80
N LYS A 9 -4.57 -1.58 -16.73
CA LYS A 9 -3.22 -1.36 -17.26
C LYS A 9 -2.16 -2.23 -16.59
N CYS A 10 -2.21 -2.34 -15.25
CA CYS A 10 -1.34 -3.26 -14.54
C CYS A 10 -1.67 -4.71 -14.87
N ARG A 11 -2.95 -5.08 -15.04
CA ARG A 11 -3.30 -6.43 -15.48
C ARG A 11 -2.68 -6.76 -16.84
N GLU A 12 -2.76 -5.84 -17.80
CA GLU A 12 -2.20 -6.00 -19.15
C GLU A 12 -0.67 -6.13 -19.14
N LEU A 13 0.02 -5.24 -18.40
CA LEU A 13 1.48 -5.29 -18.26
C LEU A 13 1.97 -6.62 -17.68
N PHE A 14 1.18 -7.23 -16.79
CA PHE A 14 1.50 -8.52 -16.17
C PHE A 14 1.02 -9.73 -16.97
N SER A 15 0.27 -9.51 -18.06
CA SER A 15 -0.21 -10.58 -18.95
C SER A 15 0.71 -10.82 -20.16
N GLY A 16 1.79 -10.03 -20.31
CA GLY A 16 2.83 -10.19 -21.34
C GLY A 16 3.87 -11.26 -21.00
N ASP A 17 4.50 -11.82 -22.03
CA ASP A 17 5.24 -13.10 -22.10
C ASP A 17 6.23 -13.46 -20.96
N PHE A 18 6.22 -14.73 -20.54
CA PHE A 18 6.70 -15.29 -19.26
C PHE A 18 8.18 -15.71 -19.18
N ASN A 19 9.07 -15.24 -20.06
CA ASN A 19 10.43 -15.82 -20.18
C ASN A 19 11.58 -15.02 -19.55
N SER A 20 11.33 -14.03 -18.70
CA SER A 20 12.38 -13.33 -17.94
C SER A 20 12.08 -13.28 -16.44
N PRO A 21 13.10 -13.15 -15.57
CA PRO A 21 12.88 -12.86 -14.16
C PRO A 21 12.12 -11.53 -14.10
N PHE A 22 10.87 -11.58 -13.64
CA PHE A 22 9.92 -10.46 -13.71
C PHE A 22 10.45 -9.18 -13.04
N GLU A 23 10.94 -8.23 -13.85
CA GLU A 23 11.15 -6.81 -13.49
C GLU A 23 9.94 -5.96 -13.94
N GLY A 24 8.73 -6.49 -13.78
CA GLY A 24 7.52 -5.83 -14.30
C GLY A 24 7.32 -4.44 -13.70
N ILE A 25 7.40 -3.40 -14.54
CA ILE A 25 7.17 -1.99 -14.20
C ILE A 25 5.67 -1.78 -13.95
N LEU A 26 5.31 -1.02 -12.92
CA LEU A 26 3.92 -0.68 -12.65
C LEU A 26 3.44 0.43 -13.61
N CYS A 27 2.12 0.53 -13.83
CA CYS A 27 1.61 1.63 -14.66
C CYS A 27 1.84 2.99 -13.97
N ALA A 28 1.79 4.09 -14.73
CA ALA A 28 2.06 5.43 -14.21
C ALA A 28 1.26 5.81 -12.94
N ASN A 29 0.02 5.31 -12.79
CA ASN A 29 -0.80 5.56 -11.59
C ASN A 29 -0.25 4.88 -10.32
N HIS A 30 0.60 3.88 -10.49
CA HIS A 30 1.22 3.09 -9.43
C HIS A 30 2.75 3.22 -9.40
N ALA A 31 3.34 4.12 -10.20
CA ALA A 31 4.77 4.40 -10.18
C ALA A 31 5.25 4.80 -8.76
N GLY A 32 4.41 5.53 -8.00
CA GLY A 32 4.73 5.88 -6.62
C GLY A 32 4.92 4.69 -5.67
N LEU A 33 4.30 3.53 -5.96
CA LEU A 33 4.57 2.29 -5.19
C LEU A 33 5.94 1.72 -5.54
N GLU A 34 6.31 1.76 -6.81
CA GLU A 34 7.63 1.34 -7.29
C GLU A 34 8.73 2.23 -6.71
N ASP A 35 8.55 3.55 -6.76
CA ASP A 35 9.47 4.52 -6.15
C ASP A 35 9.59 4.31 -4.63
N PHE A 36 8.48 4.01 -3.94
CA PHE A 36 8.51 3.73 -2.52
C PHE A 36 9.30 2.46 -2.18
N LEU A 37 9.21 1.43 -3.03
CA LEU A 37 9.94 0.18 -2.90
C LEU A 37 11.44 0.36 -3.21
N MET A 38 11.76 1.13 -4.24
CA MET A 38 13.12 1.31 -4.78
C MET A 38 13.88 2.49 -4.18
N GLY A 39 13.21 3.36 -3.41
CA GLY A 39 13.77 4.57 -2.84
C GLY A 39 15.00 4.32 -1.97
N SER A 40 16.13 4.90 -2.39
CA SER A 40 17.49 4.69 -1.83
C SER A 40 17.70 5.27 -0.42
N SER A 41 16.78 6.08 0.08
CA SER A 41 16.90 6.73 1.39
C SER A 41 16.71 5.78 2.57
N TYR A 42 16.22 4.56 2.34
CA TYR A 42 15.93 3.60 3.39
C TYR A 42 16.65 2.28 3.16
N SER A 43 17.45 1.87 4.14
CA SER A 43 18.21 0.61 4.08
C SER A 43 17.33 -0.65 4.23
N SER A 44 16.05 -0.50 4.60
CA SER A 44 15.15 -1.62 4.92
C SER A 44 14.00 -1.77 3.92
N LEU A 45 13.71 -3.02 3.55
CA LEU A 45 12.52 -3.38 2.79
C LEU A 45 11.26 -3.10 3.64
N PRO A 46 10.15 -2.63 3.03
CA PRO A 46 8.94 -2.34 3.78
C PRO A 46 8.22 -3.61 4.23
N ILE A 47 7.35 -3.47 5.22
CA ILE A 47 6.45 -4.52 5.69
C ILE A 47 5.10 -4.33 4.99
N PHE A 48 4.63 -5.36 4.31
CA PHE A 48 3.31 -5.35 3.69
C PHE A 48 2.22 -5.66 4.71
N ILE A 49 1.09 -4.97 4.62
CA ILE A 49 -0.13 -5.24 5.36
C ILE A 49 -1.31 -5.34 4.38
N GLY A 50 -1.92 -6.52 4.34
CA GLY A 50 -3.11 -6.80 3.52
C GLY A 50 -4.16 -7.56 4.31
N LEU A 51 -5.28 -6.92 4.62
CA LEU A 51 -6.35 -7.50 5.46
C LEU A 51 -7.46 -8.16 4.62
N SER A 52 -7.10 -8.72 3.46
CA SER A 52 -7.96 -8.97 2.29
C SER A 52 -9.18 -9.88 2.47
N SER A 53 -10.39 -9.33 2.40
CA SER A 53 -11.44 -9.90 1.53
C SER A 53 -12.30 -8.75 1.04
N ILE A 54 -12.59 -8.72 -0.26
CA ILE A 54 -13.63 -7.84 -0.83
C ILE A 54 -14.93 -8.17 -0.09
N GLY A 55 -15.32 -7.30 0.84
CA GLY A 55 -16.57 -7.41 1.60
C GLY A 55 -16.43 -7.76 3.10
N SER A 56 -15.24 -8.09 3.62
CA SER A 56 -15.07 -8.30 5.07
C SER A 56 -13.61 -8.11 5.50
N MET A 57 -13.21 -6.87 5.82
CA MET A 57 -12.12 -6.66 6.77
C MET A 57 -12.62 -6.97 8.19
N GLY A 58 -13.13 -8.19 8.37
CA GLY A 58 -13.78 -8.64 9.59
C GLY A 58 -13.02 -8.17 10.83
N PHE A 59 -13.76 -7.63 11.79
CA PHE A 59 -13.27 -7.12 13.07
C PHE A 59 -12.50 -5.78 13.06
N LEU A 60 -12.21 -5.14 11.91
CA LEU A 60 -11.64 -3.78 11.89
C LEU A 60 -12.69 -2.73 12.28
N ARG A 61 -13.05 -2.69 13.56
CA ARG A 61 -14.07 -1.81 14.14
C ARG A 61 -13.68 -0.34 14.11
N ASN A 62 -12.38 -0.05 14.19
CA ASN A 62 -11.85 1.31 14.22
C ASN A 62 -10.62 1.44 13.32
N PRO A 63 -10.81 1.74 12.02
CA PRO A 63 -9.72 1.92 11.07
C PRO A 63 -8.75 3.04 11.45
N LYS A 64 -9.23 4.12 12.11
CA LYS A 64 -8.36 5.19 12.60
C LYS A 64 -7.43 4.71 13.70
N ALA A 65 -7.95 3.99 14.70
CA ALA A 65 -7.10 3.43 15.76
C ALA A 65 -6.03 2.48 15.19
N PHE A 66 -6.38 1.68 14.18
CA PHE A 66 -5.43 0.84 13.47
C PHE A 66 -4.31 1.66 12.79
N LEU A 67 -4.65 2.73 12.06
CA LEU A 67 -3.64 3.64 11.50
C LEU A 67 -2.77 4.28 12.58
N MET A 68 -3.33 4.63 13.75
CA MET A 68 -2.57 5.19 14.87
C MET A 68 -1.62 4.18 15.51
N VAL A 69 -1.95 2.88 15.52
CA VAL A 69 -1.01 1.83 15.93
C VAL A 69 0.17 1.77 14.96
N ILE A 70 -0.09 1.78 13.64
CA ILE A 70 0.99 1.82 12.64
C ILE A 70 1.84 3.08 12.81
N LYS A 71 1.21 4.24 13.05
CA LYS A 71 1.91 5.49 13.34
C LYS A 71 2.86 5.35 14.53
N ALA A 72 2.40 4.79 15.65
CA ALA A 72 3.23 4.59 16.84
C ALA A 72 4.43 3.66 16.59
N VAL A 73 4.24 2.61 15.79
CA VAL A 73 5.34 1.72 15.37
C VAL A 73 6.34 2.48 14.48
N ILE A 74 5.84 3.23 13.51
CA ILE A 74 6.68 4.08 12.65
C ILE A 74 7.46 5.10 13.48
N GLU A 75 6.84 5.77 14.46
CA GLU A 75 7.51 6.77 15.30
C GLU A 75 8.54 6.18 16.26
N SER A 76 8.44 4.89 16.59
CA SER A 76 9.34 4.19 17.52
C SER A 76 10.40 3.32 16.84
N THR A 77 10.35 3.18 15.52
CA THR A 77 11.24 2.30 14.74
C THR A 77 11.62 2.95 13.40
N ASP A 78 12.54 2.32 12.67
CA ASP A 78 12.86 2.71 11.29
C ASP A 78 12.06 1.91 10.24
N TYR A 79 11.00 1.22 10.67
CA TYR A 79 10.17 0.44 9.75
C TYR A 79 9.32 1.32 8.84
N ARG A 80 9.07 0.76 7.66
CA ARG A 80 8.19 1.32 6.63
C ARG A 80 7.13 0.30 6.29
N PHE A 81 5.96 0.78 5.90
CA PHE A 81 4.80 -0.08 5.69
C PHE A 81 4.13 0.22 4.35
N ILE A 82 3.60 -0.84 3.74
CA ILE A 82 2.68 -0.77 2.61
C ILE A 82 1.35 -1.31 3.12
N LEU A 83 0.27 -0.54 2.98
CA LEU A 83 -1.07 -0.91 3.41
C LEU A 83 -2.01 -0.93 2.20
N PHE A 84 -2.56 -2.10 1.89
CA PHE A 84 -3.61 -2.23 0.88
C PHE A 84 -4.98 -2.26 1.54
N SER A 85 -5.84 -1.30 1.21
CA SER A 85 -7.23 -1.29 1.69
C SER A 85 -8.14 -2.20 0.85
N SER A 86 -7.72 -2.57 -0.36
CA SER A 86 -8.52 -3.38 -1.30
C SER A 86 -9.92 -2.80 -1.58
N GLY A 87 -10.08 -1.48 -1.52
CA GLY A 87 -11.32 -0.74 -1.76
C GLY A 87 -12.28 -0.74 -0.57
N TYR A 88 -11.82 -1.17 0.62
CA TYR A 88 -12.64 -1.16 1.83
C TYR A 88 -12.88 0.27 2.31
N GLN A 89 -14.08 0.80 2.01
CA GLN A 89 -14.45 2.19 2.22
C GLN A 89 -14.18 2.75 3.64
N PRO A 90 -14.41 2.02 4.74
CA PRO A 90 -14.09 2.54 6.08
C PRO A 90 -12.59 2.80 6.28
N LEU A 91 -11.72 1.95 5.72
CA LEU A 91 -10.27 2.16 5.80
C LEU A 91 -9.81 3.26 4.84
N ASP A 92 -10.31 3.30 3.60
CA ASP A 92 -10.02 4.39 2.65
C ASP A 92 -10.42 5.77 3.20
N SER A 93 -11.59 5.84 3.83
CA SER A 93 -12.07 7.09 4.44
C SER A 93 -11.22 7.51 5.63
N ALA A 94 -10.75 6.56 6.44
CA ALA A 94 -9.82 6.84 7.54
C ALA A 94 -8.46 7.30 7.02
N ILE A 95 -7.91 6.67 5.98
CA ILE A 95 -6.65 7.08 5.34
C ILE A 95 -6.75 8.52 4.84
N ARG A 96 -7.79 8.85 4.07
CA ARG A 96 -8.03 10.21 3.57
C ARG A 96 -8.20 11.23 4.69
N SER A 97 -8.93 10.87 5.75
CA SER A 97 -9.12 11.73 6.92
C SER A 97 -7.83 12.00 7.68
N VAL A 98 -6.90 11.04 7.75
CA VAL A 98 -5.58 11.25 8.37
C VAL A 98 -4.68 12.07 7.46
N ALA A 99 -4.76 11.84 6.14
CA ALA A 99 -4.00 12.60 5.16
C ALA A 99 -4.36 14.09 5.18
N SER A 100 -5.66 14.42 5.23
CA SER A 100 -6.10 15.82 5.25
C SER A 100 -5.58 16.59 6.47
N LEU A 101 -5.56 15.93 7.64
CA LEU A 101 -5.01 16.52 8.87
C LEU A 101 -3.50 16.78 8.78
N ALA A 102 -2.76 15.99 7.99
CA ALA A 102 -1.34 16.19 7.79
C ALA A 102 -1.05 17.35 6.81
N VAL A 103 -1.86 17.51 5.76
CA VAL A 103 -1.70 18.58 4.76
C VAL A 103 -1.99 19.96 5.34
N GLU A 104 -2.91 20.08 6.29
CA GLU A 104 -3.14 21.33 7.04
C GLU A 104 -1.88 21.81 7.80
N SER A 105 -0.90 20.93 8.01
CA SER A 105 0.36 21.20 8.72
C SER A 105 1.60 21.31 7.80
N SER A 106 1.51 21.06 6.50
CA SER A 106 2.69 21.00 5.60
C SER A 106 2.42 21.52 4.19
N VAL A 107 3.35 22.29 3.62
CA VAL A 107 3.15 23.06 2.37
C VAL A 107 3.34 22.24 1.09
N GLU A 108 3.90 21.03 1.15
CA GLU A 108 4.21 20.22 -0.05
C GLU A 108 3.89 18.74 0.20
N ALA A 109 2.75 18.27 -0.29
CA ALA A 109 2.46 16.84 -0.40
C ALA A 109 2.83 16.38 -1.82
N PRO A 110 3.60 15.29 -1.98
CA PRO A 110 3.88 14.74 -3.31
C PRO A 110 2.57 14.33 -3.98
N ALA A 111 2.43 14.64 -5.26
CA ALA A 111 1.24 14.31 -6.04
C ALA A 111 1.13 12.78 -6.23
N LEU A 112 0.41 12.11 -5.33
CA LEU A 112 0.00 10.73 -5.54
C LEU A 112 -1.28 10.66 -6.38
N SER A 113 -1.47 9.50 -7.01
CA SER A 113 -2.71 9.20 -7.76
C SER A 113 -3.91 9.10 -6.81
N ASN A 114 -5.13 9.26 -7.34
CA ASN A 114 -6.37 9.17 -6.55
C ASN A 114 -6.50 7.89 -5.71
N ASP A 115 -5.77 6.84 -6.05
CA ASP A 115 -5.85 5.53 -5.41
C ASP A 115 -4.75 5.31 -4.35
N SER A 116 -3.81 6.25 -4.17
CA SER A 116 -2.66 6.09 -3.27
C SER A 116 -2.41 7.31 -2.39
N THR A 117 -1.80 7.08 -1.22
CA THR A 117 -1.49 8.15 -0.26
C THR A 117 -0.27 7.79 0.57
N LEU A 118 0.63 8.76 0.79
CA LEU A 118 1.72 8.64 1.77
C LEU A 118 1.31 9.27 3.10
N LEU A 119 1.54 8.55 4.20
CA LEU A 119 1.30 9.02 5.55
C LEU A 119 2.57 8.89 6.41
N PHE A 120 2.56 9.59 7.55
CA PHE A 120 3.53 9.45 8.64
C PHE A 120 5.00 9.58 8.17
N ASN A 121 5.36 10.78 7.69
CA ASN A 121 6.69 11.12 7.16
C ASN A 121 7.08 10.25 5.96
N ASN A 122 6.14 9.99 5.06
CA ASN A 122 6.33 9.17 3.86
C ASN A 122 6.83 7.75 4.17
N ARG A 123 6.49 7.19 5.34
CA ARG A 123 6.87 5.82 5.75
C ARG A 123 5.71 4.83 5.74
N LEU A 124 4.48 5.29 5.54
CA LEU A 124 3.32 4.45 5.26
C LEU A 124 2.78 4.76 3.86
N PHE A 125 2.94 3.82 2.93
CA PHE A 125 2.32 3.87 1.61
C PHE A 125 0.97 3.15 1.65
N CYS A 126 -0.11 3.88 1.42
CA CYS A 126 -1.47 3.35 1.35
C CYS A 126 -1.91 3.23 -0.11
N LEU A 127 -2.50 2.09 -0.48
CA LEU A 127 -3.12 1.87 -1.78
C LEU A 127 -4.56 1.38 -1.59
N SER A 128 -5.53 2.02 -2.23
CA SER A 128 -6.92 1.56 -2.22
C SER A 128 -7.05 0.25 -3.02
N GLY A 129 -6.30 0.12 -4.11
CA GLY A 129 -6.29 -1.08 -4.95
C GLY A 129 -5.46 -2.26 -4.43
N SER A 130 -5.26 -3.23 -5.33
CA SER A 130 -4.38 -4.37 -5.16
C SER A 130 -3.44 -4.55 -6.36
N ILE A 131 -2.24 -5.06 -6.07
CA ILE A 131 -1.18 -5.51 -6.99
C ILE A 131 -0.90 -6.98 -6.67
N PRO A 132 -0.45 -7.83 -7.63
CA PRO A 132 -0.17 -9.24 -7.38
C PRO A 132 0.83 -9.44 -6.24
N TYR A 133 0.44 -10.28 -5.28
CA TYR A 133 1.29 -10.63 -4.15
C TYR A 133 2.56 -11.35 -4.59
N SER A 134 2.51 -12.13 -5.68
CA SER A 134 3.69 -12.77 -6.28
C SER A 134 4.77 -11.78 -6.70
N TRP A 135 4.38 -10.56 -7.11
CA TRP A 135 5.32 -9.51 -7.49
C TRP A 135 5.72 -8.64 -6.30
N LEU A 136 4.80 -8.39 -5.36
CA LEU A 136 5.02 -7.50 -4.23
C LEU A 136 5.81 -8.16 -3.09
N PHE A 137 5.46 -9.39 -2.71
CA PHE A 137 6.04 -10.04 -1.53
C PHE A 137 7.56 -10.22 -1.61
N PRO A 138 8.17 -10.55 -2.77
CA PRO A 138 9.63 -10.58 -2.90
C PRO A 138 10.32 -9.23 -2.63
N LYS A 139 9.57 -8.12 -2.65
CA LYS A 139 10.07 -6.75 -2.42
C LYS A 139 9.74 -6.24 -1.00
N CYS A 140 9.28 -7.12 -0.11
CA CYS A 140 8.93 -6.79 1.27
C CYS A 140 9.77 -7.61 2.26
N ALA A 141 10.07 -7.03 3.42
CA ALA A 141 10.76 -7.75 4.50
C ALA A 141 9.85 -8.80 5.16
N ALA A 142 8.56 -8.47 5.27
CA ALA A 142 7.54 -9.32 5.86
C ALA A 142 6.15 -8.97 5.31
N ALA A 143 5.21 -9.89 5.46
CA ALA A 143 3.81 -9.71 5.10
C ALA A 143 2.92 -10.03 6.30
N ILE A 144 2.06 -9.08 6.67
CA ILE A 144 1.01 -9.25 7.67
C ILE A 144 -0.31 -9.36 6.91
N HIS A 145 -0.89 -10.56 6.89
CA HIS A 145 -2.18 -10.79 6.25
C HIS A 145 -3.05 -11.74 7.08
N HIS A 146 -4.36 -11.62 6.90
CA HIS A 146 -5.38 -12.34 7.69
C HIS A 146 -5.49 -13.86 7.39
N ALA A 147 -4.53 -14.44 6.65
CA ALA A 147 -4.47 -15.86 6.30
C ALA A 147 -5.74 -16.48 5.65
N GLY A 148 -6.56 -15.68 4.95
CA GLY A 148 -7.67 -16.20 4.14
C GLY A 148 -7.19 -17.19 3.07
N ARG A 149 -7.94 -18.29 2.90
CA ARG A 149 -7.69 -19.32 1.90
C ARG A 149 -8.13 -18.91 0.50
#